data_AF-A0A9D9HZC0-F1
#
_entry.id   AF-A0A9D9HZC0-F1
#
_cell.length_a   1.000
_cell.length_b   1.000
_cell.length_c   1.000
_cell.angle_alpha   90.00
_cell.angle_beta   90.00
_cell.angle_gamma   90.00
#
_symmetry.space_group_name_H-M   'P 1'
#
loop_
_entity.id
_entity.type
_entity.pdbx_description
1 polymer ?
#
loop_
_entity_poly.entity_id
_entity_poly.type
_entity_poly.pdbx_seq_one_letter_code
_entity_poly.pdbx_strand_id
1 'polypeptide(L)' 'MKYQVKHSIDGRIRFQLGKQSLTSSEEDILEQYLLAKEGVERVKVYRRTASVAIWYSNAKSEILAYMKEY' A
#
# COMPACT_ATOMS: atom_id res chain seq x y z
N MET A 1 1.65 1.06 -11.75
CA MET A 1 2.21 -0.33 -11.77
C MET A 1 1.12 -1.42 -11.93
N LYS A 2 1.48 -2.69 -12.22
CA LYS A 2 0.56 -3.84 -12.02
C LYS A 2 0.48 -4.18 -10.52
N TYR A 3 -0.67 -4.01 -9.90
CA TYR A 3 -0.95 -4.43 -8.52
C TYR A 3 -2.23 -5.27 -8.47
N GLN A 4 -2.34 -6.15 -7.47
CA GLN A 4 -3.52 -6.95 -7.20
C GLN A 4 -4.04 -6.66 -5.80
N VAL A 5 -5.34 -6.36 -5.66
CA VAL A 5 -5.99 -6.29 -4.34
C VAL A 5 -6.13 -7.70 -3.79
N LYS A 6 -5.47 -8.02 -2.68
CA LYS A 6 -5.56 -9.33 -2.02
C LYS A 6 -6.71 -9.41 -1.05
N HIS A 7 -6.83 -8.38 -0.20
CA HIS A 7 -7.90 -8.28 0.79
C HIS A 7 -8.36 -6.83 0.89
N SER A 8 -9.66 -6.64 1.02
CA SER A 8 -10.27 -5.36 1.33
C SER A 8 -11.27 -5.60 2.44
N ILE A 9 -11.07 -4.95 3.57
CA ILE A 9 -12.04 -4.82 4.65
C ILE A 9 -12.24 -3.33 4.91
N ASP A 10 -13.27 -2.98 5.67
CA ASP A 10 -13.52 -1.57 5.99
C ASP A 10 -12.35 -1.00 6.79
N GLY A 11 -11.85 0.15 6.34
CA GLY A 11 -10.69 0.84 6.92
C GLY A 11 -9.32 0.17 6.69
N ARG A 12 -9.23 -0.95 5.95
CA ARG A 12 -7.94 -1.57 5.60
C ARG A 12 -7.95 -2.29 4.26
N ILE A 13 -6.95 -2.00 3.44
CA ILE A 13 -6.73 -2.68 2.16
C ILE A 13 -5.32 -3.27 2.09
N ARG A 14 -5.20 -4.46 1.51
CA ARG A 14 -3.91 -5.09 1.22
C ARG A 14 -3.73 -5.28 -0.28
N PHE A 15 -2.66 -4.72 -0.80
CA PHE A 15 -2.24 -4.87 -2.18
C PHE A 15 -1.02 -5.79 -2.26
N GLN A 16 -0.95 -6.61 -3.30
CA GLN A 16 0.28 -7.27 -3.72
C GLN A 16 0.79 -6.55 -4.96
N LEU A 17 2.02 -6.06 -4.88
CA LEU A 17 2.74 -5.51 -6.01
C LEU A 17 3.10 -6.65 -6.96
N GLY A 18 3.16 -6.40 -8.27
CA GLY A 18 3.55 -7.38 -9.28
C GLY A 18 5.03 -7.82 -9.23
N LYS A 19 5.69 -7.70 -8.06
CA LYS A 19 7.08 -8.08 -7.80
C LYS A 19 7.12 -9.32 -6.88
N GLN A 20 8.21 -10.09 -6.92
CA GLN A 20 8.40 -11.21 -5.98
C GLN A 20 8.74 -10.74 -4.56
N SER A 21 9.59 -9.72 -4.45
CA SER A 21 10.03 -9.13 -3.19
C SER A 21 10.38 -7.65 -3.37
N LEU A 22 10.56 -6.95 -2.24
CA LEU A 22 11.12 -5.61 -2.19
C LEU A 22 12.51 -5.65 -1.56
N THR A 23 13.33 -4.64 -1.83
CA THR A 23 14.52 -4.31 -1.05
C THR A 23 14.13 -3.55 0.22
N SER A 24 15.04 -3.46 1.20
CA SER A 24 14.80 -2.63 2.40
C SER A 24 14.57 -1.15 2.04
N SER A 25 15.30 -0.62 1.06
CA SER A 25 15.12 0.77 0.62
C SER A 25 13.77 0.99 -0.07
N GLU A 26 13.33 0.06 -0.92
CA GLU A 26 11.99 0.15 -1.53
C GLU A 26 10.87 0.03 -0.50
N GLU A 27 11.07 -0.77 0.55
CA GLU A 27 10.15 -0.89 1.68
C GLU A 27 9.97 0.46 2.39
N ASP A 28 11.08 1.08 2.79
CA ASP A 28 11.08 2.37 3.49
C ASP A 28 10.48 3.49 2.62
N ILE A 29 10.86 3.56 1.33
CA ILE A 29 10.34 4.57 0.40
C ILE A 29 8.83 4.41 0.22
N LEU A 30 8.35 3.18 0.01
CA LEU A 30 6.93 2.93 -0.19
C LEU A 30 6.12 3.22 1.08
N GLU A 31 6.65 2.85 2.25
CA GLU A 31 6.00 3.11 3.53
C GLU A 31 5.87 4.62 3.78
N GLN A 32 6.97 5.37 3.62
CA GLN A 32 6.94 6.82 3.79
C GLN A 32 6.06 7.53 2.75
N TYR A 33 6.12 7.11 1.49
CA TYR A 33 5.30 7.70 0.43
C TYR A 33 3.80 7.57 0.74
N LEU A 34 3.37 6.40 1.20
CA LEU A 34 1.96 6.14 1.51
C LEU A 34 1.53 6.79 2.83
N LEU A 35 2.39 6.80 3.85
CA LEU A 35 2.11 7.49 5.12
C LEU A 35 2.00 9.00 4.96
N ALA A 36 2.69 9.59 3.97
CA ALA A 36 2.59 11.01 3.66
C ALA A 36 1.28 11.41 2.97
N LYS A 37 0.47 10.44 2.51
CA LYS A 37 -0.81 10.72 1.85
C LYS A 37 -1.90 10.97 2.90
N GLU A 38 -2.75 11.95 2.61
CA GLU A 38 -3.87 12.29 3.48
C GLU A 38 -4.86 11.12 3.59
N GLY A 39 -5.37 10.89 4.81
CA GLY A 39 -6.31 9.81 5.10
C GLY A 39 -5.68 8.44 5.34
N VAL A 40 -4.35 8.32 5.26
CA VAL A 40 -3.62 7.11 5.63
C VAL A 40 -3.19 7.19 7.10
N GLU A 41 -3.68 6.26 7.92
CA GLU A 41 -3.39 6.21 9.36
C GLU A 41 -2.17 5.34 9.67
N ARG A 42 -2.02 4.27 8.89
CA ARG A 42 -0.93 3.30 9.06
C ARG A 42 -0.63 2.60 7.76
N VAL A 43 0.64 2.30 7.56
CA VAL A 43 1.12 1.45 6.47
C VAL A 43 1.94 0.32 7.06
N LYS A 44 1.86 -0.85 6.44
CA LYS A 44 2.75 -1.97 6.72
C LYS A 44 3.15 -2.62 5.41
N VAL A 45 4.43 -2.54 5.08
CA VAL A 45 4.99 -3.20 3.91
C VAL A 45 5.51 -4.59 4.30
N TYR A 46 5.30 -5.57 3.43
CA TYR A 46 5.74 -6.95 3.59
C TYR A 46 6.75 -7.27 2.50
N ARG A 47 8.03 -7.02 2.79
CA ARG A 47 9.15 -7.19 1.87
C ARG A 47 9.16 -8.53 1.13
N ARG A 48 8.97 -9.64 1.86
CA ARG A 48 9.05 -11.01 1.31
C ARG A 48 7.97 -11.34 0.28
N THR A 49 6.81 -10.67 0.36
CA THR A 49 5.66 -10.96 -0.52
C THR A 49 5.34 -9.79 -1.44
N ALA A 50 6.19 -8.76 -1.43
CA ALA A 50 5.95 -7.46 -2.06
C ALA A 50 4.49 -6.98 -1.87
N SER A 51 3.95 -7.11 -0.65
CA SER A 51 2.59 -6.67 -0.35
C SER A 51 2.58 -5.52 0.62
N VAL A 52 1.59 -4.63 0.52
CA VAL A 52 1.41 -3.51 1.41
C VAL A 52 0.01 -3.53 1.99
N ALA A 53 -0.10 -3.36 3.30
CA ALA A 53 -1.35 -3.15 3.99
C ALA A 53 -1.45 -1.67 4.38
N ILE A 54 -2.57 -1.06 4.06
CA ILE A 54 -2.85 0.36 4.32
C ILE A 54 -4.11 0.41 5.17
N TRP A 55 -4.02 1.09 6.31
CA TRP A 55 -5.15 1.47 7.13
C TRP A 55 -5.50 2.91 6.81
N TYR A 56 -6.78 3.16 6.60
CA TYR A 56 -7.27 4.45 6.12
C TYR A 56 -8.62 4.75 6.76
N SER A 57 -8.87 6.02 7.04
CA SER A 57 -10.19 6.52 7.47
C SER A 57 -10.96 7.15 6.32
N ASN A 58 -10.29 7.51 5.23
CA ASN A 58 -10.91 8.12 4.04
C ASN A 58 -11.63 7.10 3.16
N ALA A 59 -12.12 7.56 2.00
CA ALA A 59 -12.73 6.67 1.02
C ALA A 59 -11.69 5.72 0.40
N LYS A 60 -12.04 4.44 0.27
CA LYS A 60 -11.23 3.42 -0.42
C LYS A 60 -10.77 3.86 -1.82
N SER A 61 -11.58 4.65 -2.52
CA SER A 61 -11.27 5.20 -3.84
C SER A 61 -10.03 6.09 -3.86
N GLU A 62 -9.78 6.86 -2.79
CA GLU A 62 -8.60 7.72 -2.68
C GLU A 62 -7.33 6.87 -2.55
N ILE A 63 -7.38 5.82 -1.71
CA ILE A 63 -6.27 4.88 -1.55
C ILE A 63 -5.95 4.16 -2.88
N LEU A 64 -6.98 3.81 -3.64
CA LEU A 64 -6.80 3.23 -4.97
C LEU A 64 -6.19 4.21 -5.97
N ALA A 65 -6.44 5.52 -5.83
CA ALA A 65 -5.83 6.55 -6.66
C ALA A 65 -4.33 6.69 -6.36
N TYR A 66 -3.93 6.71 -5.08
CA TYR A 66 -2.52 6.77 -4.69
C TYR A 66 -1.71 5.59 -5.23
N MET A 67 -2.31 4.39 -5.24
CA MET A 67 -1.67 3.18 -5.80
C MET A 67 -1.61 3.17 -7.34
N LYS A 68 -2.43 3.98 -8.03
CA LYS A 68 -2.31 4.18 -9.49
C LYS A 68 -1.21 5.18 -9.85
N GLU A 69 -0.98 6.17 -8.99
CA GLU A 69 0.06 7.19 -9.16
C GLU A 69 1.47 6.61 -8.99
N TYR A 70 1.60 5.52 -8.21
CA TYR A 70 2.84 4.77 -7.98
C TYR A 70 3.14 3.69 -9.04
#